data_AF-A0AA92V3H6-F1
#
_entry.id   AF-A0AA92V3H6-F1
#
_cell.length_a   1.000
_cell.length_b   1.000
_cell.length_c   1.000
_cell.angle_alpha   90.00
_cell.angle_beta   90.00
_cell.angle_gamma   90.00
#
_symmetry.space_group_name_H-M   'P 1'
#
loop_
_entity.id
_entity.type
_entity.pdbx_description
1 polymer ?
#
loop_
_entity_poly.entity_id
_entity_poly.type
_entity_poly.pdbx_seq_one_letter_code
_entity_poly.pdbx_strand_id
1 'polypeptide(L)'
;MNSYLSDLENIIINAQSGGQSLSFALKPCATPKSVFDKEVTITPLWLIRKQEAERKAKEETERTRLQQEAERKAKELAEERIRRGTAEPVDLGLSVLWASHNIGARSSEQPGVYAAWTSKKEAINMWGEDWRLPTQQEMTELMQNCQWTWTVINGMPGFQIVAANGNNIFLPAGGSCVAQQYDSYGMAGRYWSDTSDAQYADRAMYLEFSQYTGNLYSIAKAMQMVIRPVKNR
;
A
#
# COMPACT_ATOMS: atom_id res chain seq x y z
N MET A 1 -39.03 -30.77 36.96
CA MET A 1 -38.98 -30.92 38.43
C MET A 1 -37.65 -30.32 38.86
N ASN A 2 -37.53 -29.19 39.58
CA ASN A 2 -38.38 -28.48 40.53
C ASN A 2 -38.09 -26.97 40.37
N SER A 3 -39.10 -26.10 40.19
CA SER A 3 -39.70 -25.20 41.22
C SER A 3 -38.63 -24.51 42.07
N TYR A 4 -38.53 -23.17 42.13
CA TYR A 4 -39.55 -22.25 42.64
C TYR A 4 -39.38 -20.84 42.06
N LEU A 5 -40.53 -20.23 41.71
CA LEU A 5 -40.73 -18.79 41.50
C LEU A 5 -40.83 -18.06 42.85
N SER A 6 -40.94 -16.74 42.77
CA SER A 6 -41.29 -15.74 43.81
C SER A 6 -40.13 -15.27 44.68
N ASP A 7 -39.92 -13.99 44.96
CA ASP A 7 -40.48 -12.70 44.55
C ASP A 7 -39.62 -11.63 45.28
N LEU A 8 -39.82 -10.37 44.92
CA LEU A 8 -39.39 -9.13 45.62
C LEU A 8 -37.98 -8.62 45.25
N GLU A 9 -37.79 -7.42 44.74
CA GLU A 9 -38.71 -6.33 44.41
C GLU A 9 -37.91 -5.34 43.55
N ASN A 10 -38.49 -4.87 42.45
CA ASN A 10 -37.95 -3.77 41.67
C ASN A 10 -38.03 -2.50 42.53
N ILE A 11 -36.88 -2.02 43.04
CA ILE A 11 -36.81 -0.69 43.62
C ILE A 11 -36.73 0.32 42.46
N ILE A 12 -37.89 0.78 42.02
CA ILE A 12 -38.02 1.96 41.17
C ILE A 12 -37.88 3.18 42.09
N ILE A 13 -36.70 3.80 42.10
CA ILE A 13 -36.53 5.12 42.74
C ILE A 13 -36.98 6.19 41.74
N ASN A 14 -38.21 6.68 41.92
CA ASN A 14 -38.66 7.92 41.31
C ASN A 14 -37.94 9.10 42.00
N ALA A 15 -36.88 9.61 41.40
CA ALA A 15 -36.30 10.89 41.79
C ALA A 15 -37.08 12.02 41.10
N GLN A 16 -38.08 12.57 41.79
CA GLN A 16 -38.60 13.90 41.45
C GLN A 16 -37.89 14.97 42.29
N SER A 17 -37.65 16.08 41.62
CA SER A 17 -36.97 17.30 42.05
C SER A 17 -37.15 17.74 43.50
N GLY A 18 -36.07 18.15 44.14
CA GLY A 18 -36.10 18.95 45.36
C GLY A 18 -35.04 18.49 46.35
N GLY A 19 -33.97 19.27 46.50
CA GLY A 19 -32.89 18.96 47.42
C GLY A 19 -33.38 18.85 48.87
N GLN A 20 -32.98 17.76 49.54
CA GLN A 20 -32.68 17.72 50.97
C GLN A 20 -31.98 16.39 51.28
N SER A 21 -30.83 16.47 51.94
CA SER A 21 -30.10 15.32 52.48
C SER A 21 -30.83 14.84 53.74
N LEU A 22 -31.30 13.60 53.76
CA LEU A 22 -31.88 12.98 54.95
C LEU A 22 -30.78 12.23 55.70
N SER A 23 -30.42 12.73 56.88
CA SER A 23 -29.54 12.02 57.82
C SER A 23 -30.37 11.16 58.77
N PHE A 24 -30.11 9.85 58.79
CA PHE A 24 -30.64 8.92 59.79
C PHE A 24 -29.55 8.62 60.82
N ALA A 25 -29.78 8.96 62.08
CA ALA A 25 -28.91 8.62 63.20
C ALA A 25 -29.39 7.31 63.86
N LEU A 26 -28.61 6.24 63.77
CA LEU A 26 -28.80 5.03 64.56
C LEU A 26 -27.96 5.10 65.85
N LYS A 27 -28.60 4.84 66.99
CA LYS A 27 -27.93 4.72 68.31
C LYS A 27 -26.90 3.58 68.28
N PRO A 28 -25.70 3.74 68.89
CA PRO A 28 -24.71 2.68 68.90
C PRO A 28 -25.05 1.65 69.98
N CYS A 29 -25.32 0.41 69.57
CA CYS A 29 -25.23 -0.77 70.44
C CYS A 29 -23.81 -1.32 70.30
N ALA A 30 -23.07 -1.42 71.40
CA ALA A 30 -21.69 -1.85 71.41
C ALA A 30 -21.58 -3.36 71.16
N THR A 31 -21.11 -3.74 69.97
CA THR A 31 -20.58 -5.08 69.67
C THR A 31 -19.33 -4.98 68.79
N PRO A 32 -18.36 -5.91 68.94
CA PRO A 32 -17.01 -5.77 68.41
C PRO A 32 -16.97 -5.79 66.87
N LYS A 33 -16.04 -5.01 66.33
CA LYS A 33 -15.83 -4.67 64.91
C LYS A 33 -16.07 -5.86 63.97
N SER A 34 -17.16 -5.77 63.21
CA SER A 34 -17.41 -6.58 62.01
C SER A 34 -16.38 -6.21 60.95
N VAL A 35 -15.53 -7.18 60.60
CA VAL A 35 -14.58 -7.13 59.50
C VAL A 35 -15.37 -7.15 58.19
N PHE A 36 -15.98 -6.05 57.72
CA PHE A 36 -16.42 -5.85 56.32
C PHE A 36 -17.07 -4.47 56.12
N ASP A 37 -16.40 -3.40 56.55
CA ASP A 37 -16.69 -2.05 56.03
C ASP A 37 -15.98 -1.88 54.68
N LYS A 38 -16.44 -2.59 53.64
CA LYS A 38 -16.08 -2.24 52.27
C LYS A 38 -17.23 -1.42 51.72
N GLU A 39 -17.03 -0.10 51.66
CA GLU A 39 -17.92 0.79 50.91
C GLU A 39 -18.12 0.22 49.50
N VAL A 40 -19.34 -0.20 49.18
CA VAL A 40 -19.71 -0.63 47.82
C VAL A 40 -20.03 0.63 47.04
N THR A 41 -19.06 1.13 46.30
CA THR A 41 -19.26 2.30 45.43
C THR A 41 -20.07 1.90 44.20
N ILE A 42 -21.35 2.28 44.15
CA ILE A 42 -22.21 2.06 42.99
C ILE A 42 -22.07 3.26 42.04
N THR A 43 -21.42 3.05 40.89
CA THR A 43 -21.32 4.07 39.84
C THR A 43 -22.61 4.11 39.01
N PRO A 44 -23.28 5.27 38.87
CA PRO A 44 -24.48 5.37 38.03
C PRO A 44 -24.17 5.07 36.56
N LEU A 45 -25.09 4.39 35.88
CA LEU A 45 -24.93 4.00 34.47
C LEU A 45 -24.70 5.20 33.53
N TRP A 46 -25.26 6.37 33.85
CA TRP A 46 -25.03 7.60 33.07
C TRP A 46 -23.57 8.06 33.13
N LEU A 47 -22.89 7.86 34.27
CA LEU A 47 -21.50 8.23 34.46
C LEU A 47 -20.57 7.25 33.74
N ILE A 48 -20.88 5.95 33.76
CA ILE A 48 -20.18 4.93 32.97
C ILE A 48 -20.31 5.25 31.47
N ARG A 49 -21.53 5.52 30.99
CA ARG A 49 -21.77 5.91 29.58
C ARG A 49 -21.03 7.19 29.19
N LYS A 50 -20.98 8.18 30.09
CA LYS A 50 -20.21 9.42 29.87
C LYS A 50 -18.71 9.13 29.74
N GLN A 51 -18.15 8.36 30.66
CA GLN A 51 -16.74 7.98 30.64
C GLN A 51 -16.37 7.14 29.41
N GLU A 52 -17.24 6.21 29.00
CA GLU A 52 -17.07 5.43 27.78
C GLU A 52 -17.13 6.29 26.52
N ALA A 53 -18.06 7.25 26.46
CA ALA A 53 -18.16 8.20 25.36
C ALA A 53 -16.90 9.09 25.28
N GLU A 54 -16.40 9.58 26.42
CA GLU A 54 -15.15 10.34 26.49
C GLU A 54 -13.94 9.51 26.07
N ARG A 55 -13.87 8.24 26.47
CA ARG A 55 -12.80 7.32 26.04
C ARG A 55 -12.85 7.09 24.53
N LYS A 56 -14.03 6.79 23.98
CA LYS A 56 -14.21 6.62 22.53
C LYS A 56 -13.86 7.88 21.76
N ALA A 57 -14.26 9.06 22.24
CA ALA A 57 -13.91 10.33 21.63
C ALA A 57 -12.39 10.58 21.64
N LYS A 58 -11.69 10.23 22.74
CA LYS A 58 -10.22 10.30 22.80
C LYS A 58 -9.56 9.32 21.83
N GLU A 59 -10.04 8.08 21.75
CA GLU A 59 -9.55 7.06 20.82
C GLU A 59 -9.75 7.49 19.35
N GLU A 60 -10.91 8.05 19.01
CA GLU A 60 -11.22 8.56 17.67
C GLU A 60 -10.37 9.79 17.31
N THR A 61 -10.16 10.69 18.26
CA THR A 61 -9.26 11.85 18.09
C THR A 61 -7.82 11.39 17.84
N GLU A 62 -7.35 10.42 18.61
CA GLU A 62 -6.01 9.85 18.46
C GLU A 62 -5.86 9.12 17.11
N ARG A 63 -6.85 8.32 16.71
CA ARG A 63 -6.87 7.64 15.41
C ARG A 63 -6.81 8.65 14.26
N THR A 64 -7.57 9.73 14.35
CA THR A 64 -7.59 10.80 13.35
C THR A 64 -6.24 11.52 13.28
N ARG A 65 -5.63 11.82 14.43
CA ARG A 65 -4.29 12.43 14.51
C ARG A 65 -3.23 11.56 13.84
N LEU A 66 -3.22 10.27 14.15
CA LEU A 66 -2.29 9.31 13.56
C LEU A 66 -2.48 9.18 12.05
N GLN A 67 -3.73 9.17 11.58
CA GLN A 67 -4.04 9.15 10.16
C GLN A 67 -3.53 10.41 9.44
N GLN A 68 -3.79 11.60 9.99
CA GLN A 68 -3.32 12.87 9.42
C GLN A 68 -1.78 12.94 9.40
N GLU A 69 -1.11 12.45 10.45
CA GLU A 69 0.35 12.39 10.48
C GLU A 69 0.90 11.44 9.42
N ALA A 70 0.27 10.28 9.24
CA ALA A 70 0.64 9.32 8.19
C ALA A 70 0.46 9.92 6.79
N GLU A 71 -0.67 10.59 6.53
CA GLU A 71 -0.94 11.28 5.26
C GLU A 71 0.08 12.39 4.99
N ARG A 72 0.44 13.19 6.01
CA ARG A 72 1.48 14.21 5.88
C ARG A 72 2.84 13.61 5.54
N LYS A 73 3.27 12.56 6.26
CA LYS A 73 4.53 11.86 5.98
C LYS A 73 4.55 11.24 4.59
N ALA A 74 3.43 10.67 4.14
CA ALA A 74 3.30 10.11 2.80
C ALA A 74 3.45 11.20 1.71
N LYS A 75 2.85 12.37 1.92
CA LYS A 75 2.98 13.51 1.02
C LYS A 75 4.41 14.04 0.94
N GLU A 76 5.06 14.23 2.09
CA GLU A 76 6.47 14.67 2.16
C GLU A 76 7.40 13.67 1.45
N LEU A 77 7.17 12.37 1.62
CA LEU A 77 7.92 11.32 0.92
C LEU A 77 7.69 11.37 -0.59
N ALA A 78 6.46 11.55 -1.04
CA ALA A 78 6.13 11.66 -2.46
C ALA A 78 6.81 12.89 -3.10
N GLU A 79 6.80 14.04 -2.42
CA GLU A 79 7.49 15.26 -2.87
C GLU A 79 9.01 15.07 -2.93
N GLU A 80 9.60 14.35 -1.96
CA GLU A 80 11.02 14.00 -2.00
C GLU A 80 11.36 13.05 -3.16
N ARG A 81 10.51 12.06 -3.44
CA ARG A 81 10.70 11.15 -4.59
C ARG A 81 10.65 11.92 -5.90
N ILE A 82 9.69 12.82 -6.08
CA ILE A 82 9.61 13.70 -7.25
C ILE A 82 10.89 14.54 -7.38
N ARG A 83 11.37 15.12 -6.26
CA ARG A 83 12.62 15.89 -6.22
C ARG A 83 13.84 15.05 -6.62
N ARG A 84 13.93 13.80 -6.15
CA ARG A 84 15.01 12.86 -6.48
C ARG A 84 14.81 12.16 -7.84
N GLY A 85 13.61 12.26 -8.42
CA GLY A 85 13.22 11.54 -9.64
C GLY A 85 13.13 10.02 -9.46
N THR A 86 12.86 9.52 -8.25
CA THR A 86 12.77 8.09 -7.94
C THR A 86 11.33 7.58 -8.04
N ALA A 87 11.16 6.34 -8.50
CA ALA A 87 9.83 5.75 -8.64
C ALA A 87 9.23 5.28 -7.31
N GLU A 88 7.90 5.18 -7.31
CA GLU A 88 7.16 4.54 -6.23
C GLU A 88 7.08 3.02 -6.49
N PRO A 89 7.24 2.19 -5.45
CA PRO A 89 7.00 0.76 -5.57
C PRO A 89 5.50 0.47 -5.57
N VAL A 90 5.02 -0.17 -6.64
CA VAL A 90 3.63 -0.56 -6.85
C VAL A 90 3.49 -2.05 -6.61
N ASP A 91 2.63 -2.42 -5.67
CA ASP A 91 2.28 -3.81 -5.41
C ASP A 91 1.18 -4.26 -6.38
N LEU A 92 1.52 -5.10 -7.35
CA LEU A 92 0.57 -5.69 -8.30
C LEU A 92 0.04 -7.06 -7.83
N GLY A 93 0.25 -7.45 -6.57
CA GLY A 93 -0.10 -8.77 -6.06
C GLY A 93 0.78 -9.90 -6.62
N LEU A 94 1.90 -9.54 -7.24
CA LEU A 94 2.88 -10.46 -7.85
C LEU A 94 4.04 -10.78 -6.89
N SER A 95 5.01 -11.57 -7.33
CA SER A 95 6.21 -11.90 -6.54
C SER A 95 7.06 -10.68 -6.15
N VAL A 96 7.01 -9.58 -6.92
CA VAL A 96 7.81 -8.36 -6.73
C VAL A 96 6.99 -7.08 -6.79
N LEU A 97 7.57 -5.99 -6.30
CA LEU A 97 7.03 -4.64 -6.43
C LEU A 97 7.58 -3.97 -7.68
N TRP A 98 6.70 -3.47 -8.54
CA TRP A 98 7.07 -2.84 -9.81
C TRP A 98 7.26 -1.34 -9.65
N ALA A 99 8.20 -0.74 -10.36
CA ALA A 99 8.34 0.72 -10.37
C ALA A 99 7.16 1.40 -11.09
N SER A 100 6.67 2.51 -10.54
CA SER A 100 5.59 3.30 -11.12
C SER A 100 5.89 3.87 -12.51
N HIS A 101 7.16 4.17 -12.80
CA HIS A 101 7.63 4.65 -14.11
C HIS A 101 9.00 4.04 -14.49
N ASN A 102 9.48 4.35 -15.70
CA ASN A 102 10.78 3.91 -16.20
C ASN A 102 11.93 4.68 -15.54
N ILE A 103 13.13 4.10 -15.53
CA ILE A 103 14.33 4.81 -15.07
C ILE A 103 14.50 6.10 -15.87
N GLY A 104 14.77 7.21 -15.17
CA GLY A 104 14.99 8.52 -15.78
C GLY A 104 13.73 9.19 -16.36
N ALA A 105 12.57 8.53 -16.29
CA ALA A 105 11.28 9.15 -16.55
C ALA A 105 10.78 9.91 -15.32
N ARG A 106 10.03 11.00 -15.55
CA ARG A 106 9.31 11.73 -14.48
C ARG A 106 7.85 11.32 -14.33
N SER A 107 7.33 10.56 -15.30
CA SER A 107 5.96 10.08 -15.33
C SER A 107 5.87 8.73 -16.03
N SER A 108 4.75 8.04 -15.87
CA SER A 108 4.59 6.67 -16.36
C SER A 108 4.66 6.56 -17.88
N GLU A 109 4.31 7.63 -18.59
CA GLU A 109 4.17 7.66 -20.06
C GLU A 109 5.49 7.92 -20.78
N GLN A 110 6.48 8.43 -20.05
CA GLN A 110 7.80 8.71 -20.61
C GLN A 110 8.63 7.42 -20.69
N PRO A 111 9.30 7.17 -21.82
CA PRO A 111 10.19 6.01 -21.95
C PRO A 111 11.37 6.05 -20.98
N GLY A 112 11.84 7.24 -20.60
CA GLY A 112 13.00 7.39 -19.72
C GLY A 112 14.32 7.16 -20.46
N VAL A 113 15.32 6.61 -19.76
CA VAL A 113 16.63 6.29 -20.33
C VAL A 113 16.62 4.96 -21.07
N TYR A 114 17.34 4.91 -22.18
CA TYR A 114 17.63 3.67 -22.90
C TYR A 114 19.03 3.22 -22.51
N ALA A 115 19.15 1.97 -22.07
CA ALA A 115 20.43 1.41 -21.66
C ALA A 115 20.66 0.05 -22.31
N ALA A 116 21.93 -0.25 -22.55
CA ALA A 116 22.36 -1.57 -22.96
C ALA A 116 22.26 -2.54 -21.77
N TRP A 117 22.12 -3.82 -22.05
CA TRP A 117 22.08 -4.82 -20.98
C TRP A 117 23.40 -4.89 -20.21
N THR A 118 24.52 -4.57 -20.87
CA THR A 118 25.85 -4.49 -20.23
C THR A 118 26.00 -3.27 -19.32
N SER A 119 25.36 -2.14 -19.64
CA SER A 119 25.38 -0.89 -18.85
C SER A 119 24.18 -0.73 -17.91
N LYS A 120 23.37 -1.78 -17.76
CA LYS A 120 22.13 -1.75 -16.98
C LYS A 120 22.31 -1.32 -15.53
N LYS A 121 23.45 -1.66 -14.91
CA LYS A 121 23.75 -1.34 -13.52
C LYS A 121 23.90 0.18 -13.32
N GLU A 122 24.54 0.88 -14.27
CA GLU A 122 24.65 2.33 -14.19
C GLU A 122 23.28 3.01 -14.23
N ALA A 123 22.37 2.52 -15.08
CA ALA A 123 21.00 3.03 -15.14
C ALA A 123 20.24 2.77 -13.82
N ILE A 124 20.30 1.55 -13.29
CA ILE A 124 19.63 1.17 -12.02
C ILE A 124 20.14 2.02 -10.85
N ASN A 125 21.44 2.28 -10.79
CA ASN A 125 22.07 3.05 -9.72
C ASN A 125 21.56 4.50 -9.64
N MET A 126 20.88 5.02 -10.67
CA MET A 126 20.21 6.33 -10.61
C MET A 126 19.15 6.39 -9.50
N TRP A 127 18.57 5.25 -9.10
CA TRP A 127 17.52 5.17 -8.07
C TRP A 127 17.96 4.48 -6.77
N GLY A 128 19.21 4.03 -6.67
CA GLY A 128 19.77 3.36 -5.47
C GLY A 128 19.76 1.83 -5.53
N GLU A 129 20.32 1.21 -4.49
CA GLU A 129 20.71 -0.22 -4.47
C GLU A 129 19.55 -1.22 -4.36
N ASP A 130 18.34 -0.78 -3.98
CA ASP A 130 17.20 -1.68 -3.78
C ASP A 130 16.47 -2.06 -5.09
N TRP A 131 16.70 -1.29 -6.16
CA TRP A 131 16.08 -1.54 -7.46
C TRP A 131 16.93 -2.51 -8.27
N ARG A 132 16.27 -3.38 -9.04
CA ARG A 132 16.92 -4.28 -10.00
C ARG A 132 16.08 -4.47 -11.24
N LEU A 133 16.65 -5.10 -12.26
CA LEU A 133 15.86 -5.56 -13.40
C LEU A 133 14.97 -6.76 -13.03
N PRO A 134 13.79 -6.87 -13.64
CA PRO A 134 12.96 -8.06 -13.51
C PRO A 134 13.59 -9.26 -14.20
N THR A 135 13.44 -10.44 -13.62
CA THR A 135 13.82 -11.71 -14.25
C THR A 135 12.80 -12.10 -15.33
N GLN A 136 13.15 -13.07 -16.18
CA GLN A 136 12.23 -13.59 -17.18
C GLN A 136 10.95 -14.16 -16.53
N GLN A 137 11.09 -14.79 -15.37
CA GLN A 137 9.97 -15.35 -14.62
C GLN A 137 9.02 -14.26 -14.13
N GLU A 138 9.55 -13.15 -13.59
CA GLU A 138 8.76 -12.00 -13.14
C GLU A 138 8.06 -11.29 -14.31
N MET A 139 8.71 -11.19 -15.48
CA MET A 139 8.06 -10.69 -16.70
C MET A 139 6.93 -11.61 -17.16
N THR A 140 7.14 -12.92 -17.10
CA THR A 140 6.12 -13.93 -17.46
C THR A 140 4.94 -13.84 -16.50
N GLU A 141 5.21 -13.70 -15.21
CA GLU A 141 4.19 -13.53 -14.17
C GLU A 141 3.31 -12.29 -14.44
N LEU A 142 3.93 -11.15 -14.78
CA LEU A 142 3.22 -9.93 -15.16
C LEU A 142 2.33 -10.13 -16.39
N MET A 143 2.80 -10.87 -17.40
CA MET A 143 2.01 -11.15 -18.61
C MET A 143 0.83 -12.08 -18.34
N GLN A 144 0.99 -13.06 -17.44
CA GLN A 144 -0.02 -14.11 -17.22
C GLN A 144 -1.06 -13.73 -16.16
N ASN A 145 -0.67 -12.96 -15.15
CA ASN A 145 -1.50 -12.68 -13.98
C ASN A 145 -2.11 -11.27 -13.96
N CYS A 146 -1.86 -10.46 -14.99
CA CYS A 146 -2.45 -9.12 -15.11
C CYS A 146 -3.23 -8.95 -16.42
N GLN A 147 -4.17 -8.01 -16.41
CA GLN A 147 -4.92 -7.62 -17.60
C GLN A 147 -4.21 -6.48 -18.33
N TRP A 148 -3.96 -6.67 -19.62
CA TRP A 148 -3.26 -5.72 -20.47
C TRP A 148 -4.24 -5.04 -21.43
N THR A 149 -4.44 -3.73 -21.28
CA THR A 149 -5.30 -2.93 -22.16
C THR A 149 -4.48 -1.88 -22.88
N TRP A 150 -4.48 -1.92 -24.22
CA TRP A 150 -3.78 -0.91 -25.02
C TRP A 150 -4.49 0.43 -24.90
N THR A 151 -3.74 1.48 -24.58
CA THR A 151 -4.27 2.83 -24.39
C THR A 151 -3.24 3.88 -24.78
N VAL A 152 -3.68 5.14 -24.81
CA VAL A 152 -2.83 6.31 -25.07
C VAL A 152 -2.98 7.26 -23.90
N ILE A 153 -1.90 7.46 -23.14
CA ILE A 153 -1.87 8.40 -22.02
C ILE A 153 -0.94 9.56 -22.40
N ASN A 154 -1.44 10.80 -22.34
CA ASN A 154 -0.69 12.00 -22.70
C ASN A 154 -0.01 11.93 -24.10
N GLY A 155 -0.69 11.30 -25.07
CA GLY A 155 -0.19 11.14 -26.44
C GLY A 155 0.82 10.00 -26.63
N MET A 156 1.18 9.28 -25.57
CA MET A 156 2.07 8.12 -25.64
C MET A 156 1.27 6.81 -25.63
N PRO A 157 1.31 6.02 -26.71
CA PRO A 157 0.70 4.69 -26.74
C PRO A 157 1.44 3.72 -25.81
N GLY A 158 0.73 2.73 -25.29
CA GLY A 158 1.29 1.69 -24.45
C GLY A 158 0.22 0.82 -23.81
N PHE A 159 0.60 -0.01 -22.85
CA PHE A 159 -0.34 -0.84 -22.10
C PHE A 159 -0.57 -0.30 -20.70
N GLN A 160 -1.85 -0.15 -20.36
CA GLN A 160 -2.29 -0.09 -18.97
C GLN A 160 -2.46 -1.51 -18.47
N ILE A 161 -1.69 -1.85 -17.43
CA ILE A 161 -1.63 -3.18 -16.83
C ILE A 161 -2.35 -3.10 -15.49
N VAL A 162 -3.46 -3.82 -15.37
CA VAL A 162 -4.28 -3.87 -14.16
C VAL A 162 -4.13 -5.24 -13.52
N ALA A 163 -3.72 -5.26 -12.25
CA ALA A 163 -3.59 -6.47 -11.46
C ALA A 163 -4.89 -6.87 -10.78
N ALA A 164 -4.98 -8.11 -10.31
CA ALA A 164 -6.14 -8.64 -9.62
C ALA A 164 -6.48 -7.90 -8.30
N ASN A 165 -5.48 -7.26 -7.67
CA ASN A 165 -5.69 -6.45 -6.47
C ASN A 165 -6.21 -5.03 -6.77
N GLY A 166 -6.42 -4.67 -8.05
CA GLY A 166 -6.89 -3.35 -8.48
C GLY A 166 -5.80 -2.32 -8.72
N ASN A 167 -4.55 -2.58 -8.28
CA ASN A 167 -3.43 -1.70 -8.59
C ASN A 167 -3.05 -1.85 -10.06
N ASN A 168 -2.46 -0.79 -10.62
CA ASN A 168 -2.10 -0.75 -12.02
C ASN A 168 -0.82 0.04 -12.27
N ILE A 169 -0.19 -0.25 -13.40
CA ILE A 169 0.95 0.49 -13.95
C ILE A 169 0.73 0.72 -15.44
N PHE A 170 1.43 1.71 -16.00
CA PHE A 170 1.47 1.93 -17.45
C PHE A 170 2.88 1.67 -17.98
N LEU A 171 2.96 0.84 -19.03
CA LEU A 171 4.17 0.60 -19.79
C LEU A 171 4.04 1.27 -21.16
N PRO A 172 4.76 2.38 -21.41
CA PRO A 172 4.73 3.05 -22.69
C PRO A 172 5.39 2.19 -23.77
N ALA A 173 4.93 2.34 -25.01
CA ALA A 173 5.54 1.80 -26.21
C ALA A 173 6.78 2.61 -26.58
N GLY A 174 7.80 2.62 -25.71
CA GLY A 174 9.02 3.42 -25.87
C GLY A 174 9.98 2.91 -26.95
N GLY A 175 9.78 1.69 -27.46
CA GLY A 175 10.67 1.09 -28.45
C GLY A 175 12.08 0.86 -27.91
N SER A 176 13.06 0.95 -28.80
CA SER A 176 14.48 0.84 -28.48
C SER A 176 15.28 1.95 -29.14
N CYS A 177 16.53 2.13 -28.70
CA CYS A 177 17.46 3.07 -29.31
C CYS A 177 18.75 2.34 -29.72
N VAL A 178 19.28 2.67 -30.89
CA VAL A 178 20.63 2.27 -31.33
C VAL A 178 21.27 3.47 -32.00
N ALA A 179 22.46 3.86 -31.54
CA ALA A 179 23.21 4.99 -32.12
C ALA A 179 22.37 6.28 -32.27
N GLN A 180 21.58 6.62 -31.25
CA GLN A 180 20.66 7.77 -31.22
C GLN A 180 19.50 7.71 -32.22
N GLN A 181 19.29 6.58 -32.87
CA GLN A 181 18.12 6.31 -33.71
C GLN A 181 17.11 5.49 -32.92
N TYR A 182 15.90 6.02 -32.79
CA TYR A 182 14.79 5.36 -32.11
C TYR A 182 14.07 4.43 -33.09
N ASP A 183 13.90 3.19 -32.67
CA ASP A 183 13.14 2.19 -33.41
C ASP A 183 11.84 1.85 -32.66
N SER A 184 10.75 1.75 -33.41
CA SER A 184 9.42 1.35 -32.92
C SER A 184 8.83 2.24 -31.81
N TYR A 185 9.29 3.49 -31.70
CA TYR A 185 8.73 4.47 -30.75
C TYR A 185 7.24 4.72 -31.02
N GLY A 186 6.41 4.57 -30.00
CA GLY A 186 4.95 4.65 -30.08
C GLY A 186 4.28 3.43 -30.71
N MET A 187 5.05 2.45 -31.21
CA MET A 187 4.53 1.25 -31.88
C MET A 187 4.69 -0.01 -31.04
N ALA A 188 5.83 -0.15 -30.35
CA ALA A 188 6.12 -1.29 -29.50
C ALA A 188 6.84 -0.88 -28.21
N GLY A 189 6.59 -1.60 -27.11
CA GLY A 189 7.39 -1.48 -25.90
C GLY A 189 8.48 -2.56 -25.88
N ARG A 190 9.71 -2.19 -25.53
CA ARG A 190 10.84 -3.12 -25.37
C ARG A 190 11.51 -2.91 -24.03
N TYR A 191 11.50 -3.94 -23.19
CA TYR A 191 11.92 -3.86 -21.79
C TYR A 191 12.90 -4.97 -21.47
N TRP A 192 14.07 -4.60 -20.94
CA TRP A 192 15.08 -5.58 -20.55
C TRP A 192 14.61 -6.47 -19.40
N SER A 193 15.03 -7.74 -19.44
CA SER A 193 15.05 -8.64 -18.28
C SER A 193 16.49 -8.85 -17.79
N ASP A 194 16.67 -9.19 -16.52
CA ASP A 194 17.97 -9.57 -15.95
C ASP A 194 18.45 -10.97 -16.37
N THR A 195 17.64 -11.71 -17.13
CA THR A 195 17.97 -13.08 -17.57
C THR A 195 18.78 -13.05 -18.87
N SER A 196 20.00 -13.62 -18.86
CA SER A 196 20.77 -13.86 -20.08
C SER A 196 20.24 -15.05 -20.87
N ASP A 197 20.42 -15.05 -22.18
CA ASP A 197 20.09 -16.20 -23.02
C ASP A 197 21.07 -17.36 -22.73
N ALA A 198 20.53 -18.57 -22.58
CA ALA A 198 21.31 -19.76 -22.24
C ALA A 198 22.11 -20.33 -23.43
N GLN A 199 21.66 -20.08 -24.66
CA GLN A 199 22.29 -20.57 -25.89
C GLN A 199 23.28 -19.55 -26.46
N TYR A 200 23.00 -18.25 -26.29
CA TYR A 200 23.77 -17.16 -26.88
C TYR A 200 24.31 -16.20 -25.81
N ALA A 201 25.61 -16.30 -25.52
CA ALA A 201 26.27 -15.52 -24.47
C ALA A 201 26.19 -13.99 -24.68
N ASP A 202 26.06 -13.54 -25.93
CA ASP A 202 25.93 -12.14 -26.31
C ASP A 202 24.49 -11.63 -26.24
N ARG A 203 23.50 -12.48 -25.91
CA ARG A 203 22.08 -12.13 -25.86
C ARG A 203 21.49 -12.16 -24.45
N ALA A 204 20.44 -11.37 -24.29
CA ALA A 204 19.63 -11.36 -23.08
C ALA A 204 18.14 -11.33 -23.42
N MET A 205 17.34 -11.80 -22.47
CA MET A 205 15.88 -11.82 -22.58
C MET A 205 15.33 -10.39 -22.45
N TYR A 206 14.30 -10.08 -23.23
CA TYR A 206 13.54 -8.83 -23.14
C TYR A 206 12.07 -9.09 -23.44
N LEU A 207 11.21 -8.27 -22.85
CA LEU A 207 9.79 -8.23 -23.15
C LEU A 207 9.56 -7.30 -24.34
N GLU A 208 8.90 -7.80 -25.38
CA GLU A 208 8.37 -6.98 -26.46
C GLU A 208 6.86 -7.07 -26.49
N PHE A 209 6.20 -5.92 -26.66
CA PHE A 209 4.78 -5.88 -26.90
C PHE A 209 4.43 -4.82 -27.94
N SER A 210 3.30 -5.03 -28.61
CA SER A 210 2.61 -4.11 -29.49
C SER A 210 1.11 -4.21 -29.23
N GLN A 211 0.29 -3.40 -29.91
CA GLN A 211 -1.18 -3.52 -29.82
C GLN A 211 -1.72 -4.90 -30.23
N TYR A 212 -0.95 -5.72 -30.94
CA TYR A 212 -1.39 -7.02 -31.48
C TYR A 212 -0.78 -8.22 -30.78
N THR A 213 0.42 -8.07 -30.22
CA THR A 213 1.24 -9.20 -29.74
C THR A 213 2.05 -8.79 -28.52
N GLY A 214 2.37 -9.74 -27.65
CA GLY A 214 3.28 -9.55 -26.53
C GLY A 214 3.97 -10.86 -26.18
N ASN A 215 5.30 -10.86 -26.16
CA ASN A 215 6.07 -12.06 -25.81
C ASN A 215 7.50 -11.72 -25.33
N LEU A 216 8.18 -12.73 -24.80
CA LEU A 216 9.58 -12.66 -24.42
C LEU A 216 10.46 -13.16 -25.56
N TYR A 217 11.49 -12.40 -25.88
CA TYR A 217 12.47 -12.69 -26.93
C TYR A 217 13.88 -12.52 -26.39
N SER A 218 14.89 -12.89 -27.17
CA SER A 218 16.28 -12.59 -26.86
C SER A 218 16.97 -11.84 -28.00
N ILE A 219 17.81 -10.87 -27.63
CA ILE A 219 18.56 -10.05 -28.59
C ILE A 219 19.92 -9.65 -28.00
N ALA A 220 20.82 -9.17 -28.86
CA ALA A 220 22.15 -8.74 -28.49
C ALA A 220 22.13 -7.72 -27.33
N LYS A 221 22.97 -7.95 -26.32
CA LYS A 221 23.12 -7.14 -25.11
C LYS A 221 23.53 -5.69 -25.37
N ALA A 222 24.00 -5.38 -26.57
CA ALA A 222 24.39 -4.03 -27.00
C ALA A 222 23.20 -3.14 -27.40
N MET A 223 22.01 -3.70 -27.64
CA MET A 223 20.81 -2.91 -27.94
C MET A 223 20.44 -2.03 -26.75
N GLN A 224 20.00 -0.79 -26.96
CA GLN A 224 19.55 0.05 -25.86
C GLN A 224 18.03 0.00 -25.78
N MET A 225 17.51 -0.38 -24.61
CA MET A 225 16.07 -0.52 -24.38
C MET A 225 15.67 0.17 -23.08
N VAL A 226 14.36 0.31 -22.91
CA VAL A 226 13.77 0.88 -21.71
C VAL A 226 13.98 -0.06 -20.53
N ILE A 227 14.21 0.51 -19.34
CA ILE A 227 14.30 -0.25 -18.09
C ILE A 227 13.13 0.12 -17.18
N ARG A 228 12.35 -0.89 -16.83
CA ARG A 228 11.32 -0.84 -15.79
C ARG A 228 11.78 -1.69 -14.60
N PRO A 229 12.31 -1.08 -13.53
CA PRO A 229 12.85 -1.82 -12.40
C PRO A 229 11.76 -2.49 -11.55
N VAL A 230 12.20 -3.46 -10.79
CA VAL A 230 11.45 -4.10 -9.70
C VAL A 230 12.28 -4.09 -8.43
N LYS A 231 11.62 -4.26 -7.29
CA LYS A 231 12.26 -4.49 -6.01
C LYS A 231 11.58 -5.63 -5.26
N ASN A 232 12.30 -6.22 -4.32
CA ASN A 232 11.71 -7.23 -3.43
C ASN A 232 10.70 -6.57 -2.48
N ARG A 233 9.75 -7.38 -1.99
CA ARG A 233 8.73 -6.95 -1.02
C ARG A 233 9.34 -6.58 0.34
#